data_AF-A0A2E9ITS3-F1
#
_entry.id   AF-A0A2E9ITS3-F1
#
_cell.length_a   1.000
_cell.length_b   1.000
_cell.length_c   1.000
_cell.angle_alpha   90.00
_cell.angle_beta   90.00
_cell.angle_gamma   90.00
#
_symmetry.space_group_name_H-M   'P 1'
#
loop_
_entity.id
_entity.type
_entity.pdbx_description
1 polymer ?
#
loop_
_entity_poly.entity_id
_entity_poly.type
_entity_poly.pdbx_seq_one_letter_code
_entity_poly.pdbx_strand_id
1 'polypeptide(L)'
;MEILREVNPDWWITHNGVFYNIDYYKFAEDLDFLAVDVYPAFWGTKPEDFIGGSQLNERCRQATGTYIVPEQCGGPGGQIDFLQPTPEPGRMRLWAYQSIAHGADGMLHFRWRTCRYGAEIHWHGILDHDNVPRRRFEEFAQEGAELKKIGTDILGTTKRVEVGISHSYEQDHAQGVLSFSRPQPDAQRELLLGTLMRQKVAVGYVNEADSYAGLKLLIVPSAIVMDASRAEKIEAFVSQGGVLLVTATSGQRDVNNHAIEQTPPGLLSRVLGITVEEFGKTEYRRMQLQGAGLEMDANYYEIIQCTDAEPLAHWHFEQNPQTEAAEGSVGLSCNEFGAGKAYYLGTFLNESSAIELMQRLCDVADVQPLGRSDTDVCIIERYAADRRLTFVLNNYPEPKAVTGLPRGQNILADQACDGNLDIEPFGVAVIRS
;
A
#
# COMPACT_ATOMS: atom_id res chain seq x y z
N MET A 1 22.82 -19.44 1.04
CA MET A 1 22.11 -20.09 -0.08
C MET A 1 22.87 -21.29 -0.62
N GLU A 2 24.08 -21.10 -1.17
CA GLU A 2 24.87 -22.16 -1.84
C GLU A 2 24.96 -23.47 -1.04
N ILE A 3 25.34 -23.41 0.24
CA ILE A 3 25.47 -24.59 1.11
C ILE A 3 24.15 -25.38 1.22
N LEU A 4 23.01 -24.70 1.34
CA LEU A 4 21.70 -25.35 1.46
C LEU A 4 21.26 -25.98 0.13
N ARG A 5 21.50 -25.28 -0.99
CA ARG A 5 21.21 -25.77 -2.34
C ARG A 5 22.06 -26.97 -2.73
N GLU A 6 23.31 -27.03 -2.30
CA GLU A 6 24.19 -28.18 -2.52
C GLU A 6 23.69 -29.43 -1.76
N VAL A 7 23.20 -29.24 -0.53
CA VAL A 7 22.68 -30.34 0.29
C VAL A 7 21.35 -30.88 -0.24
N ASN A 8 20.40 -29.99 -0.54
CA ASN A 8 19.12 -30.38 -1.14
C ASN A 8 18.53 -29.21 -1.95
N PRO A 9 18.49 -29.29 -3.29
CA PRO A 9 17.94 -28.23 -4.12
C PRO A 9 16.42 -28.05 -3.99
N ASP A 10 15.69 -29.08 -3.52
CA ASP A 10 14.23 -29.08 -3.40
C ASP A 10 13.72 -28.35 -2.14
N TRP A 11 14.60 -27.96 -1.21
CA TRP A 11 14.18 -27.20 -0.05
C TRP A 11 13.85 -25.75 -0.41
N TRP A 12 12.71 -25.28 0.09
CA TRP A 12 12.42 -23.85 0.10
C TRP A 12 13.36 -23.13 1.06
N ILE A 13 13.96 -22.05 0.59
CA ILE A 13 14.82 -21.17 1.38
C ILE A 13 14.24 -19.77 1.32
N THR A 14 13.91 -19.27 2.50
CA THR A 14 13.25 -17.99 2.72
C THR A 14 13.88 -17.29 3.93
N HIS A 15 13.59 -16.01 4.10
CA HIS A 15 13.95 -15.23 5.28
C HIS A 15 12.81 -14.26 5.59
N ASN A 16 12.46 -14.10 6.86
CA ASN A 16 11.46 -13.14 7.29
C ASN A 16 12.03 -11.73 7.46
N GLY A 17 11.38 -10.74 6.86
CA GLY A 17 11.70 -9.34 7.10
C GLY A 17 11.26 -8.41 5.98
N VAL A 18 11.01 -7.15 6.35
CA VAL A 18 10.76 -6.00 5.45
C VAL A 18 11.20 -4.70 6.15
N PHE A 19 12.35 -4.73 6.80
CA PHE A 19 12.91 -3.60 7.54
C PHE A 19 13.41 -2.47 6.61
N TYR A 20 13.42 -1.24 7.13
CA TYR A 20 13.75 -0.03 6.37
C TYR A 20 15.18 0.04 5.82
N ASN A 21 16.13 -0.68 6.43
CA ASN A 21 17.56 -0.52 6.13
C ASN A 21 18.08 -1.52 5.09
N ILE A 22 17.21 -2.37 4.54
CA ILE A 22 17.57 -3.41 3.56
C ILE A 22 16.64 -3.24 2.36
N ASP A 23 17.22 -3.24 1.16
CA ASP A 23 16.45 -3.35 -0.08
C ASP A 23 15.96 -4.79 -0.23
N TYR A 24 14.75 -5.05 0.25
CA TYR A 24 14.17 -6.39 0.21
C TYR A 24 13.77 -6.87 -1.18
N TYR A 25 13.65 -5.95 -2.15
CA TYR A 25 13.42 -6.33 -3.53
C TYR A 25 14.66 -7.02 -4.10
N LYS A 26 15.86 -6.45 -3.87
CA LYS A 26 17.14 -7.08 -4.25
C LYS A 26 17.51 -8.26 -3.35
N PHE A 27 17.30 -8.15 -2.03
CA PHE A 27 17.64 -9.21 -1.08
C PHE A 27 16.91 -10.52 -1.39
N ALA A 28 15.70 -10.43 -1.94
CA ALA A 28 14.89 -11.60 -2.24
C ALA A 28 15.28 -12.31 -3.56
N GLU A 29 16.16 -11.74 -4.40
CA GLU A 29 16.58 -12.35 -5.68
C GLU A 29 17.21 -13.74 -5.51
N ASP A 30 17.88 -13.96 -4.38
CA ASP A 30 18.51 -15.24 -4.05
C ASP A 30 17.57 -16.21 -3.29
N LEU A 31 16.36 -15.79 -2.90
CA LEU A 31 15.40 -16.60 -2.12
C LEU A 31 14.37 -17.29 -3.04
N ASP A 32 13.75 -18.38 -2.59
CA ASP A 32 12.60 -18.96 -3.32
C ASP A 32 11.36 -18.07 -3.21
N PHE A 33 11.19 -17.43 -2.04
CA PHE A 33 10.18 -16.43 -1.75
C PHE A 33 10.58 -15.69 -0.47
N LEU A 34 10.11 -14.46 -0.32
CA LEU A 34 10.29 -13.69 0.91
C LEU A 34 9.24 -14.10 1.95
N ALA A 35 9.52 -13.83 3.22
CA ALA A 35 8.57 -13.98 4.30
C ALA A 35 8.46 -12.68 5.11
N VAL A 36 7.36 -12.49 5.83
CA VAL A 36 7.16 -11.27 6.63
C VAL A 36 6.49 -11.57 7.96
N ASP A 37 7.01 -10.96 9.02
CA ASP A 37 6.40 -11.00 10.35
C ASP A 37 5.37 -9.88 10.46
N VAL A 38 4.13 -10.20 10.80
CA VAL A 38 3.01 -9.25 10.82
C VAL A 38 2.46 -9.14 12.24
N TYR A 39 2.68 -7.99 12.87
CA TYR A 39 2.27 -7.70 14.25
C TYR A 39 1.38 -6.44 14.34
N PRO A 40 0.10 -6.51 13.93
CA PRO A 40 -0.76 -5.35 13.73
C PRO A 40 -0.88 -4.41 14.94
N ALA A 41 -0.80 -4.96 16.15
CA ALA A 41 -0.90 -4.22 17.40
C ALA A 41 0.19 -3.15 17.61
N PHE A 42 1.26 -3.12 16.79
CA PHE A 42 2.24 -2.02 16.81
C PHE A 42 1.73 -0.73 16.14
N TRP A 43 0.80 -0.82 15.19
CA TRP A 43 0.26 0.35 14.48
C TRP A 43 -1.05 0.83 15.08
N GLY A 44 -1.73 -0.04 15.83
CA GLY A 44 -2.90 0.31 16.62
C GLY A 44 -3.92 -0.82 16.66
N THR A 45 -5.02 -0.55 17.36
CA THR A 45 -6.12 -1.51 17.56
C THR A 45 -7.47 -0.93 17.18
N LYS A 46 -7.52 0.27 16.62
CA LYS A 46 -8.75 0.84 16.13
C LYS A 46 -9.10 0.23 14.76
N PRO A 47 -10.39 0.19 14.39
CA PRO A 47 -10.81 -0.35 13.10
C PRO A 47 -10.08 0.28 11.90
N GLU A 48 -9.77 1.58 11.99
CA GLU A 48 -9.06 2.37 10.97
C GLU A 48 -7.56 2.06 10.83
N ASP A 49 -6.95 1.33 11.78
CA ASP A 49 -5.50 1.07 11.84
C ASP A 49 -5.04 -0.13 10.97
N PHE A 50 -5.97 -0.78 10.25
CA PHE A 50 -5.68 -1.97 9.44
C PHE A 50 -4.63 -1.76 8.32
N ILE A 51 -4.29 -0.50 8.02
CA ILE A 51 -3.32 -0.14 6.99
C ILE A 51 -1.90 -0.58 7.36
N GLY A 52 -1.52 -0.58 8.64
CA GLY A 52 -0.16 -0.97 9.07
C GLY A 52 0.22 -2.39 8.65
N GLY A 53 -0.66 -3.37 8.93
CA GLY A 53 -0.48 -4.74 8.46
C GLY A 53 -0.52 -4.87 6.94
N SER A 54 -1.38 -4.09 6.28
CA SER A 54 -1.51 -4.08 4.80
C SER A 54 -0.21 -3.63 4.12
N GLN A 55 0.49 -2.64 4.67
CA GLN A 55 1.75 -2.14 4.13
C GLN A 55 2.87 -3.19 4.15
N LEU A 56 3.05 -3.90 5.27
CA LEU A 56 4.07 -4.95 5.37
C LEU A 56 3.81 -6.08 4.38
N ASN A 57 2.55 -6.48 4.29
CA ASN A 57 2.10 -7.47 3.33
C ASN A 57 2.36 -7.01 1.88
N GLU A 58 2.08 -5.75 1.55
CA GLU A 58 2.37 -5.20 0.21
C GLU A 58 3.86 -5.13 -0.12
N ARG A 59 4.73 -4.77 0.83
CA ARG A 59 6.19 -4.77 0.61
C ARG A 59 6.71 -6.17 0.32
N CYS A 60 6.25 -7.16 1.07
CA CYS A 60 6.64 -8.56 0.87
C CYS A 60 6.10 -9.09 -0.47
N ARG A 61 4.81 -8.85 -0.74
CA ARG A 61 4.15 -9.22 -2.00
C ARG A 61 4.82 -8.59 -3.21
N GLN A 62 5.23 -7.34 -3.12
CA GLN A 62 5.92 -6.66 -4.22
C GLN A 62 7.27 -7.33 -4.53
N ALA A 63 8.03 -7.73 -3.50
CA ALA A 63 9.35 -8.31 -3.69
C ALA A 63 9.33 -9.68 -4.37
N THR A 64 8.42 -10.58 -4.01
CA THR A 64 8.41 -11.97 -4.53
C THR A 64 7.08 -12.48 -5.06
N GLY A 65 6.05 -11.63 -5.10
CA GLY A 65 4.68 -12.05 -5.44
C GLY A 65 4.04 -12.81 -4.28
N THR A 66 4.16 -14.13 -4.29
CA THR A 66 3.66 -14.99 -3.20
C THR A 66 4.69 -15.06 -2.07
N TYR A 67 4.21 -15.12 -0.83
CA TYR A 67 5.04 -15.16 0.38
C TYR A 67 4.34 -15.95 1.49
N ILE A 68 5.01 -16.10 2.63
CA ILE A 68 4.41 -16.65 3.85
C ILE A 68 4.55 -15.66 5.01
N VAL A 69 3.69 -15.82 6.02
CA VAL A 69 3.80 -15.16 7.31
C VAL A 69 4.26 -16.20 8.34
N PRO A 70 5.56 -16.25 8.68
CA PRO A 70 6.07 -17.18 9.68
C PRO A 70 5.75 -16.73 11.10
N GLU A 71 5.49 -15.43 11.29
CA GLU A 71 5.14 -14.87 12.58
C GLU A 71 3.95 -13.92 12.48
N GLN A 72 2.86 -14.30 13.17
CA GLN A 72 1.79 -13.40 13.57
C GLN A 72 1.57 -13.53 15.08
N CYS A 73 1.10 -12.44 15.72
CA CYS A 73 0.77 -12.47 17.14
C CYS A 73 -0.20 -13.61 17.51
N GLY A 74 0.20 -14.42 18.50
CA GLY A 74 -0.67 -15.39 19.17
C GLY A 74 -1.45 -14.82 20.35
N GLY A 75 -1.21 -13.55 20.72
CA GLY A 75 -1.73 -12.84 21.89
C GLY A 75 -1.07 -11.48 22.07
N PRO A 76 -1.14 -10.87 23.27
CA PRO A 76 -0.41 -9.63 23.53
C PRO A 76 1.11 -9.87 23.47
N GLY A 77 1.83 -9.00 22.77
CA GLY A 77 3.28 -8.90 22.80
C GLY A 77 3.75 -7.97 23.92
N GLY A 78 4.73 -8.40 24.72
CA GLY A 78 5.31 -7.59 25.79
C GLY A 78 6.82 -7.71 25.80
N GLN A 79 7.51 -6.56 25.83
CA GLN A 79 8.97 -6.45 25.96
C GLN A 79 9.31 -5.45 27.09
N ILE A 80 10.55 -4.92 27.09
CA ILE A 80 11.14 -4.18 28.21
C ILE A 80 10.32 -2.93 28.56
N ASP A 81 9.82 -2.21 27.57
CA ASP A 81 9.24 -0.86 27.70
C ASP A 81 7.79 -0.75 27.19
N PHE A 82 7.18 -1.85 26.74
CA PHE A 82 5.80 -1.86 26.28
C PHE A 82 5.09 -3.20 26.51
N LEU A 83 3.76 -3.12 26.61
CA LEU A 83 2.84 -4.25 26.56
C LEU A 83 1.71 -3.90 25.59
N GLN A 84 1.56 -4.73 24.55
CA GLN A 84 0.49 -4.61 23.58
C GLN A 84 -0.84 -5.06 24.19
N PRO A 85 -1.96 -4.48 23.74
CA PRO A 85 -3.28 -4.97 24.11
C PRO A 85 -3.48 -6.43 23.66
N THR A 86 -4.30 -7.16 24.42
CA THR A 86 -4.71 -8.50 24.00
C THR A 86 -5.67 -8.38 22.81
N PRO A 87 -5.45 -9.12 21.71
CA PRO A 87 -6.37 -9.11 20.58
C PRO A 87 -7.78 -9.52 21.00
N GLU A 88 -8.77 -8.74 20.60
CA GLU A 88 -10.19 -9.01 20.79
C GLU A 88 -10.58 -10.37 20.17
N PRO A 89 -11.68 -11.01 20.63
CA PRO A 89 -12.21 -12.22 20.01
C PRO A 89 -12.41 -12.06 18.49
N GLY A 90 -11.81 -12.95 17.70
CA GLY A 90 -11.90 -12.95 16.23
C GLY A 90 -10.83 -12.13 15.52
N ARG A 91 -10.10 -11.27 16.24
CA ARG A 91 -9.13 -10.35 15.64
C ARG A 91 -7.84 -11.03 15.18
N MET A 92 -7.40 -12.10 15.85
CA MET A 92 -6.23 -12.87 15.39
C MET A 92 -6.52 -13.52 14.04
N ARG A 93 -7.69 -14.16 13.95
CA ARG A 93 -8.19 -14.75 12.70
C ARG A 93 -8.33 -13.69 11.61
N LEU A 94 -8.91 -12.52 11.91
CA LEU A 94 -9.05 -11.44 10.95
C LEU A 94 -7.71 -10.98 10.37
N TRP A 95 -6.69 -10.81 11.21
CA TRP A 95 -5.35 -10.40 10.77
C TRP A 95 -4.66 -11.46 9.90
N ALA A 96 -4.87 -12.75 10.19
CA ALA A 96 -4.38 -13.83 9.33
C ALA A 96 -5.00 -13.72 7.93
N TYR A 97 -6.33 -13.52 7.86
CA TYR A 97 -7.02 -13.35 6.59
C TYR A 97 -6.66 -12.07 5.85
N GLN A 98 -6.28 -11.00 6.56
CA GLN A 98 -5.73 -9.81 5.92
C GLN A 98 -4.45 -10.17 5.16
N SER A 99 -3.51 -10.86 5.81
CA SER A 99 -2.26 -11.28 5.16
C SER A 99 -2.52 -12.23 3.99
N ILE A 100 -3.43 -13.19 4.14
CA ILE A 100 -3.84 -14.09 3.05
C ILE A 100 -4.47 -13.32 1.89
N ALA A 101 -5.34 -12.34 2.17
CA ALA A 101 -5.98 -11.53 1.14
C ALA A 101 -4.95 -10.72 0.33
N HIS A 102 -3.85 -10.29 0.97
CA HIS A 102 -2.74 -9.63 0.30
C HIS A 102 -1.82 -10.58 -0.48
N GLY A 103 -1.88 -11.89 -0.28
CA GLY A 103 -1.10 -12.86 -1.08
C GLY A 103 -0.31 -13.89 -0.28
N ALA A 104 -0.43 -13.91 1.05
CA ALA A 104 0.20 -14.96 1.84
C ALA A 104 -0.41 -16.34 1.52
N ASP A 105 0.45 -17.31 1.22
CA ASP A 105 0.07 -18.71 0.98
C ASP A 105 0.50 -19.64 2.13
N GLY A 106 1.04 -19.06 3.20
CA GLY A 106 1.34 -19.75 4.45
C GLY A 106 1.15 -18.82 5.65
N MET A 107 0.53 -19.33 6.70
CA MET A 107 0.31 -18.61 7.96
C MET A 107 0.84 -19.44 9.13
N LEU A 108 1.65 -18.81 9.96
CA LEU A 108 2.19 -19.33 11.20
C LEU A 108 2.08 -18.25 12.28
N HIS A 109 2.07 -18.68 13.54
CA HIS A 109 2.03 -17.77 14.68
C HIS A 109 3.28 -17.91 15.52
N PHE A 110 3.89 -16.77 15.82
CA PHE A 110 4.84 -16.68 16.90
C PHE A 110 4.06 -16.38 18.19
N ARG A 111 3.94 -17.33 19.09
CA ARG A 111 4.56 -18.67 19.13
C ARG A 111 3.53 -19.71 19.54
N TRP A 112 3.85 -20.99 19.43
CA TRP A 112 2.95 -22.04 19.90
C TRP A 112 2.64 -21.93 21.39
N ARG A 113 3.68 -21.85 22.23
CA ARG A 113 3.58 -21.75 23.69
C ARG A 113 4.50 -20.64 24.20
N THR A 114 3.99 -19.77 25.07
CA THR A 114 4.76 -18.71 25.71
C THR A 114 5.98 -19.27 26.44
N CYS A 115 7.14 -18.63 26.27
CA CYS A 115 8.37 -19.04 26.95
C CYS A 115 8.31 -18.66 28.45
N ARG A 116 9.11 -19.34 29.28
CA ARG A 116 9.13 -19.15 30.74
C ARG A 116 10.29 -18.30 31.25
N TYR A 117 11.21 -17.93 30.37
CA TYR A 117 12.41 -17.14 30.67
C TYR A 117 12.87 -16.42 29.39
N GLY A 118 13.69 -15.38 29.56
CA GLY A 118 14.20 -14.54 28.46
C GLY A 118 13.46 -13.20 28.34
N ALA A 119 13.81 -12.41 27.32
CA ALA A 119 13.23 -11.09 27.10
C ALA A 119 11.73 -11.14 26.71
N GLU A 120 11.27 -12.27 26.15
CA GLU A 120 9.95 -12.44 25.57
C GLU A 120 8.98 -13.23 26.47
N ILE A 121 9.22 -13.29 27.77
CA ILE A 121 8.32 -14.00 28.71
C ILE A 121 6.89 -13.47 28.70
N HIS A 122 6.70 -12.23 28.26
CA HIS A 122 5.40 -11.59 28.09
C HIS A 122 5.00 -11.43 26.62
N TRP A 123 5.71 -12.08 25.70
CA TRP A 123 5.28 -12.25 24.32
C TRP A 123 4.44 -13.52 24.20
N HIS A 124 3.12 -13.37 24.33
CA HIS A 124 2.23 -14.51 24.50
C HIS A 124 2.04 -15.31 23.20
N GLY A 125 2.21 -16.62 23.29
CA GLY A 125 1.86 -17.57 22.23
C GLY A 125 0.40 -18.01 22.28
N ILE A 126 0.00 -18.91 21.36
CA ILE A 126 -1.36 -19.50 21.31
C ILE A 126 -1.73 -20.14 22.66
N LEU A 127 -0.78 -20.85 23.27
CA LEU A 127 -0.85 -21.36 24.63
C LEU A 127 -0.05 -20.49 25.58
N ASP A 128 -0.60 -20.26 26.77
CA ASP A 128 0.07 -19.55 27.85
C ASP A 128 1.17 -20.37 28.53
N HIS A 129 1.83 -19.79 29.54
CA HIS A 129 2.92 -20.44 30.29
C HIS A 129 2.53 -21.82 30.84
N ASP A 130 1.27 -21.99 31.22
CA ASP A 130 0.72 -23.21 31.80
C ASP A 130 0.33 -24.30 30.80
N ASN A 131 0.42 -24.03 29.48
CA ASN A 131 0.09 -24.96 28.40
C ASN A 131 -1.39 -25.39 28.36
N VAL A 132 -2.31 -24.60 28.90
CA VAL A 132 -3.74 -24.94 28.91
C VAL A 132 -4.45 -24.25 27.72
N PRO A 133 -5.17 -25.00 26.87
CA PRO A 133 -5.98 -24.44 25.80
C PRO A 133 -7.09 -23.52 26.32
N ARG A 134 -7.31 -22.39 25.64
CA ARG A 134 -8.30 -21.35 25.97
C ARG A 134 -8.82 -20.70 24.69
N ARG A 135 -9.58 -19.60 24.79
CA ARG A 135 -10.08 -18.79 23.67
C ARG A 135 -9.10 -18.65 22.49
N ARG A 136 -7.83 -18.28 22.73
CA ARG A 136 -6.84 -18.06 21.65
C ARG A 136 -6.47 -19.35 20.92
N PHE A 137 -6.47 -20.48 21.62
CA PHE A 137 -6.34 -21.80 21.01
C PHE A 137 -7.58 -22.16 20.18
N GLU A 138 -8.78 -21.87 20.69
CA GLU A 138 -10.04 -22.12 19.96
C GLU A 138 -10.12 -21.29 18.67
N GLU A 139 -9.71 -20.01 18.74
CA GLU A 139 -9.64 -19.11 17.58
C GLU A 139 -8.60 -19.57 16.55
N PHE A 140 -7.42 -19.99 17.00
CA PHE A 140 -6.40 -20.59 16.11
C PHE A 140 -6.87 -21.92 15.49
N ALA A 141 -7.59 -22.75 16.25
CA ALA A 141 -8.15 -24.00 15.73
C ALA A 141 -9.25 -23.73 14.68
N GLN A 142 -10.05 -22.69 14.87
CA GLN A 142 -11.02 -22.23 13.87
C GLN A 142 -10.30 -21.79 12.58
N GLU A 143 -9.28 -20.94 12.69
CA GLU A 143 -8.48 -20.50 11.54
C GLU A 143 -7.95 -21.71 10.76
N GLY A 144 -7.29 -22.65 11.42
CA GLY A 144 -6.77 -23.86 10.76
C GLY A 144 -7.85 -24.73 10.09
N ALA A 145 -9.02 -24.85 10.70
CA ALA A 145 -10.15 -25.59 10.13
C ALA A 145 -10.69 -24.92 8.85
N GLU A 146 -10.77 -23.60 8.84
CA GLU A 146 -11.20 -22.83 7.68
C GLU A 146 -10.16 -22.84 6.56
N LEU A 147 -8.87 -22.68 6.87
CA LEU A 147 -7.80 -22.77 5.87
C LEU A 147 -7.72 -24.17 5.25
N LYS A 148 -7.99 -25.23 6.02
CA LYS A 148 -8.14 -26.58 5.47
C LYS A 148 -9.31 -26.68 4.49
N LYS A 149 -10.40 -25.94 4.74
CA LYS A 149 -11.60 -25.94 3.90
C LYS A 149 -11.39 -25.19 2.58
N ILE A 150 -10.78 -24.00 2.62
CA ILE A 150 -10.72 -23.08 1.47
C ILE A 150 -9.32 -22.90 0.89
N GLY A 151 -8.28 -23.53 1.46
CA GLY A 151 -6.90 -23.34 1.05
C GLY A 151 -6.64 -23.64 -0.42
N THR A 152 -7.27 -24.67 -0.98
CA THR A 152 -7.15 -25.00 -2.41
C THR A 152 -7.79 -23.96 -3.33
N ASP A 153 -8.78 -23.22 -2.86
CA ASP A 153 -9.32 -22.08 -3.60
C ASP A 153 -8.33 -20.90 -3.59
N ILE A 154 -7.60 -20.69 -2.49
CA ILE A 154 -6.66 -19.59 -2.34
C ILE A 154 -5.38 -19.81 -3.15
N LEU A 155 -4.78 -20.99 -3.05
CA LEU A 155 -3.49 -21.29 -3.66
C LEU A 155 -3.51 -21.09 -5.18
N GLY A 156 -2.44 -20.50 -5.71
CA GLY A 156 -2.32 -20.18 -7.14
C GLY A 156 -3.13 -18.96 -7.59
N THR A 157 -3.73 -18.20 -6.67
CA THR A 157 -4.30 -16.89 -6.96
C THR A 157 -3.31 -15.77 -6.65
N THR A 158 -3.39 -14.65 -7.38
CA THR A 158 -2.58 -13.45 -7.15
C THR A 158 -3.48 -12.27 -6.80
N LYS A 159 -3.02 -11.37 -5.92
CA LYS A 159 -3.75 -10.13 -5.61
C LYS A 159 -3.97 -9.30 -6.88
N ARG A 160 -5.17 -8.75 -7.09
CA ARG A 160 -5.41 -7.76 -8.16
C ARG A 160 -4.95 -6.38 -7.74
N VAL A 161 -4.27 -5.73 -8.67
CA VAL A 161 -3.83 -4.36 -8.58
C VAL A 161 -4.21 -3.68 -9.89
N GLU A 162 -5.15 -2.74 -9.84
CA GLU A 162 -5.45 -1.81 -10.94
C GLU A 162 -4.77 -0.46 -10.72
N VAL A 163 -4.51 -0.10 -9.46
CA VAL A 163 -3.80 1.12 -9.06
C VAL A 163 -2.46 0.75 -8.43
N GLY A 164 -1.38 1.01 -9.14
CA GLY A 164 -0.02 0.81 -8.65
C GLY A 164 0.52 2.04 -7.94
N ILE A 165 1.04 1.88 -6.74
CA ILE A 165 1.86 2.92 -6.08
C ILE A 165 3.33 2.49 -6.20
N SER A 166 4.14 3.31 -6.86
CA SER A 166 5.57 3.06 -7.03
C SER A 166 6.25 3.02 -5.66
N HIS A 167 6.90 1.91 -5.33
CA HIS A 167 7.71 1.75 -4.11
C HIS A 167 9.11 1.27 -4.48
N SER A 168 10.13 2.00 -4.04
CA SER A 168 11.55 1.70 -4.28
C SER A 168 12.37 2.15 -3.07
N TYR A 169 13.18 1.22 -2.56
CA TYR A 169 14.09 1.47 -1.45
C TYR A 169 15.17 2.51 -1.80
N GLU A 170 15.58 2.58 -3.07
CA GLU A 170 16.56 3.57 -3.52
C GLU A 170 16.02 4.99 -3.41
N GLN A 171 14.74 5.20 -3.71
CA GLN A 171 14.09 6.50 -3.56
C GLN A 171 14.02 6.94 -2.10
N ASP A 172 13.66 6.02 -1.21
CA ASP A 172 13.61 6.28 0.23
C ASP A 172 14.98 6.63 0.78
N HIS A 173 16.02 5.91 0.37
CA HIS A 173 17.37 6.17 0.80
C HIS A 173 17.89 7.52 0.26
N ALA A 174 17.72 7.79 -1.04
CA ALA A 174 18.16 9.03 -1.67
C ALA A 174 17.49 10.27 -1.04
N GLN A 175 16.19 10.19 -0.74
CA GLN A 175 15.45 11.25 -0.06
C GLN A 175 15.82 11.32 1.43
N GLY A 176 16.07 10.19 2.09
CA GLY A 176 16.45 10.11 3.49
C GLY A 176 17.76 10.83 3.82
N VAL A 177 18.78 10.71 2.96
CA VAL A 177 20.09 11.35 3.15
C VAL A 177 20.01 12.88 3.07
N LEU A 178 19.16 13.41 2.19
CA LEU A 178 19.00 14.85 1.95
C LEU A 178 17.51 15.22 1.95
N SER A 179 16.85 15.05 3.10
CA SER A 179 15.40 15.19 3.20
C SER A 179 14.92 16.64 3.20
N PHE A 180 15.72 17.58 3.73
CA PHE A 180 15.36 18.98 3.93
C PHE A 180 13.99 19.17 4.64
N SER A 181 13.69 18.30 5.61
CA SER A 181 12.41 18.28 6.33
C SER A 181 11.17 18.08 5.43
N ARG A 182 11.34 17.55 4.22
CA ARG A 182 10.23 17.10 3.37
C ARG A 182 9.71 15.75 3.89
N PRO A 183 8.42 15.42 3.66
CA PRO A 183 7.90 14.08 3.94
C PRO A 183 8.76 13.01 3.26
N GLN A 184 8.94 11.87 3.94
CA GLN A 184 9.56 10.71 3.32
C GLN A 184 8.62 10.15 2.24
N PRO A 185 9.14 9.60 1.13
CA PRO A 185 8.28 9.01 0.10
C PRO A 185 7.42 7.87 0.69
N ASP A 186 7.96 7.15 1.67
CA ASP A 186 7.21 6.12 2.41
C ASP A 186 5.95 6.61 3.11
N ALA A 187 6.02 7.77 3.77
CA ALA A 187 4.85 8.36 4.43
C ALA A 187 3.76 8.74 3.40
N GLN A 188 4.15 9.17 2.21
CA GLN A 188 3.21 9.46 1.13
C GLN A 188 2.57 8.18 0.58
N ARG A 189 3.34 7.10 0.44
CA ARG A 189 2.81 5.80 0.00
C ARG A 189 1.89 5.16 1.03
N GLU A 190 2.19 5.29 2.32
CA GLU A 190 1.32 4.86 3.41
C GLU A 190 -0.03 5.58 3.34
N LEU A 191 0.00 6.91 3.22
CA LEU A 191 -1.19 7.73 3.05
C LEU A 191 -2.01 7.30 1.83
N LEU A 192 -1.37 7.16 0.67
CA LEU A 192 -2.01 6.77 -0.58
C LEU A 192 -2.63 5.36 -0.51
N LEU A 193 -1.89 4.39 0.03
CA LEU A 193 -2.38 3.02 0.21
C LEU A 193 -3.61 3.03 1.13
N GLY A 194 -3.52 3.71 2.27
CA GLY A 194 -4.62 3.84 3.22
C GLY A 194 -5.85 4.48 2.61
N THR A 195 -5.70 5.58 1.88
CA THR A 195 -6.80 6.26 1.20
C THR A 195 -7.47 5.36 0.16
N LEU A 196 -6.71 4.74 -0.72
CA LEU A 196 -7.25 3.90 -1.79
C LEU A 196 -7.91 2.62 -1.24
N MET A 197 -7.35 2.02 -0.18
CA MET A 197 -7.99 0.89 0.50
C MET A 197 -9.32 1.28 1.16
N ARG A 198 -9.39 2.47 1.79
CA ARG A 198 -10.66 3.00 2.34
C ARG A 198 -11.67 3.37 1.26
N GLN A 199 -11.22 3.65 0.04
CA GLN A 199 -12.06 3.79 -1.16
C GLN A 199 -12.39 2.44 -1.81
N LYS A 200 -11.96 1.32 -1.21
CA LYS A 200 -12.18 -0.05 -1.66
C LYS A 200 -11.65 -0.27 -3.07
N VAL A 201 -10.51 0.35 -3.39
CA VAL A 201 -9.84 0.24 -4.69
C VAL A 201 -8.87 -0.95 -4.69
N ALA A 202 -8.74 -1.63 -5.82
CA ALA A 202 -7.70 -2.64 -6.05
C ALA A 202 -6.32 -1.98 -6.18
N VAL A 203 -5.73 -1.60 -5.05
CA VAL A 203 -4.44 -0.91 -4.95
C VAL A 203 -3.32 -1.84 -4.48
N GLY A 204 -2.09 -1.59 -4.89
CA GLY A 204 -0.91 -2.28 -4.37
C GLY A 204 0.41 -1.60 -4.71
N TYR A 205 1.49 -2.02 -4.05
CA TYR A 205 2.83 -1.55 -4.35
C TYR A 205 3.41 -2.22 -5.60
N VAL A 206 4.07 -1.43 -6.45
CA VAL A 206 4.75 -1.89 -7.68
C VAL A 206 6.15 -1.31 -7.73
N ASN A 207 7.14 -2.14 -8.03
CA ASN A 207 8.53 -1.72 -8.06
C ASN A 207 8.81 -1.00 -9.39
N GLU A 208 9.81 -0.14 -9.42
CA GLU A 208 10.22 0.52 -10.67
C GLU A 208 10.74 -0.46 -11.73
N ALA A 209 11.22 -1.64 -11.32
CA ALA A 209 11.60 -2.74 -12.19
C ALA A 209 10.41 -3.56 -12.74
N ASP A 210 9.26 -3.59 -12.05
CA ASP A 210 8.10 -4.44 -12.40
C ASP A 210 7.36 -3.98 -13.66
N SER A 211 6.80 -4.90 -14.46
CA SER A 211 5.89 -4.51 -15.55
C SER A 211 4.69 -3.70 -15.04
N TYR A 212 4.30 -2.64 -15.77
CA TYR A 212 3.09 -1.85 -15.49
C TYR A 212 1.87 -2.35 -16.27
N ALA A 213 1.99 -3.49 -16.96
CA ALA A 213 0.89 -4.08 -17.70
C ALA A 213 -0.30 -4.42 -16.78
N GLY A 214 -1.50 -4.02 -17.21
CA GLY A 214 -2.74 -4.25 -16.45
C GLY A 214 -3.05 -3.17 -15.41
N LEU A 215 -2.11 -2.27 -15.09
CA LEU A 215 -2.42 -1.08 -14.30
C LEU A 215 -3.26 -0.11 -15.14
N LYS A 216 -4.23 0.53 -14.49
CA LYS A 216 -5.01 1.64 -15.05
C LYS A 216 -4.47 2.99 -14.55
N LEU A 217 -4.02 3.02 -13.30
CA LEU A 217 -3.44 4.20 -12.65
C LEU A 217 -2.09 3.83 -12.03
N LEU A 218 -1.05 4.61 -12.32
CA LEU A 218 0.26 4.55 -11.67
C LEU A 218 0.50 5.83 -10.89
N ILE A 219 0.84 5.70 -9.61
CA ILE A 219 1.16 6.83 -8.73
C ILE A 219 2.64 6.75 -8.36
N VAL A 220 3.38 7.81 -8.63
CA VAL A 220 4.82 7.93 -8.44
C VAL A 220 5.08 9.08 -7.45
N PRO A 221 4.97 8.82 -6.13
CA PRO A 221 5.14 9.86 -5.14
C PRO A 221 6.63 10.13 -4.92
N SER A 222 7.04 11.38 -5.12
CA SER A 222 8.38 11.89 -4.76
C SER A 222 9.55 11.05 -5.29
N ALA A 223 9.50 10.63 -6.56
CA ALA A 223 10.55 9.82 -7.18
C ALA A 223 11.75 10.68 -7.57
N ILE A 224 12.55 11.05 -6.57
CA ILE A 224 13.63 12.02 -6.69
C ILE A 224 14.76 11.59 -7.62
N VAL A 225 15.12 10.29 -7.63
CA VAL A 225 16.11 9.72 -8.55
C VAL A 225 15.40 9.19 -9.79
N MET A 226 15.86 9.58 -10.97
CA MET A 226 15.29 9.15 -12.24
C MET A 226 16.40 8.82 -13.24
N ASP A 227 16.21 7.73 -13.98
CA ASP A 227 17.05 7.36 -15.12
C ASP A 227 16.21 7.25 -16.40
N ALA A 228 16.90 7.05 -17.53
CA ALA A 228 16.25 6.96 -18.84
C ALA A 228 15.31 5.76 -18.93
N SER A 229 15.71 4.60 -18.40
CA SER A 229 14.92 3.37 -18.45
C SER A 229 13.58 3.53 -17.74
N ARG A 230 13.58 4.12 -16.53
CA ARG A 230 12.38 4.39 -15.76
C ARG A 230 11.51 5.45 -16.42
N ALA A 231 12.09 6.53 -16.93
CA ALA A 231 11.35 7.57 -17.64
C ALA A 231 10.68 7.02 -18.90
N GLU A 232 11.38 6.24 -19.72
CA GLU A 232 10.86 5.58 -20.92
C GLU A 232 9.70 4.62 -20.59
N LYS A 233 9.81 3.89 -19.48
CA LYS A 233 8.76 2.97 -19.03
C LYS A 233 7.50 3.69 -18.55
N ILE A 234 7.66 4.81 -17.84
CA ILE A 234 6.56 5.69 -17.44
C ILE A 234 5.90 6.31 -18.69
N GLU A 235 6.71 6.81 -19.63
CA GLU A 235 6.23 7.31 -20.93
C GLU A 235 5.43 6.24 -21.69
N ALA A 236 5.96 5.02 -21.78
CA ALA A 236 5.30 3.92 -22.45
C ALA A 236 3.94 3.60 -21.81
N PHE A 237 3.87 3.54 -20.48
CA PHE A 237 2.63 3.30 -19.75
C PHE A 237 1.55 4.35 -20.06
N VAL A 238 1.90 5.64 -20.01
CA VAL A 238 0.94 6.71 -20.32
C VAL A 238 0.55 6.67 -21.80
N SER A 239 1.52 6.50 -22.71
CA SER A 239 1.24 6.48 -24.15
C SER A 239 0.26 5.39 -24.58
N GLN A 240 0.20 4.29 -23.83
CA GLN A 240 -0.69 3.15 -24.06
C GLN A 240 -2.07 3.27 -23.43
N GLY A 241 -2.38 4.41 -22.77
CA GLY A 241 -3.68 4.66 -22.16
C GLY A 241 -3.68 4.70 -20.64
N GLY A 242 -2.52 4.52 -19.99
CA GLY A 242 -2.40 4.61 -18.54
C GLY A 242 -2.63 6.03 -18.02
N VAL A 243 -3.18 6.14 -16.82
CA VAL A 243 -3.24 7.39 -16.06
C VAL A 243 -2.06 7.44 -15.10
N LEU A 244 -1.30 8.52 -15.11
CA LEU A 244 -0.13 8.71 -14.26
C LEU A 244 -0.38 9.87 -13.30
N LEU A 245 0.00 9.71 -12.03
CA LEU A 245 0.23 10.82 -11.10
C LEU A 245 1.69 10.82 -10.66
N VAL A 246 2.37 11.96 -10.85
CA VAL A 246 3.69 12.25 -10.28
C VAL A 246 3.55 13.41 -9.31
N THR A 247 4.22 13.35 -8.15
CA THR A 247 4.22 14.46 -7.19
C THR A 247 5.55 15.20 -7.16
N ALA A 248 5.57 16.33 -6.45
CA ALA A 248 6.71 17.18 -6.21
C ALA A 248 8.00 16.41 -5.90
N THR A 249 9.13 17.04 -6.21
CA THR A 249 10.49 16.54 -6.03
C THR A 249 10.93 15.42 -6.98
N SER A 250 10.06 14.98 -7.88
CA SER A 250 10.37 13.88 -8.79
C SER A 250 11.33 14.31 -9.92
N GLY A 251 12.25 13.41 -10.30
CA GLY A 251 13.16 13.62 -11.42
C GLY A 251 14.17 14.75 -11.22
N GLN A 252 14.64 14.97 -9.99
CA GLN A 252 15.62 16.02 -9.66
C GLN A 252 17.06 15.52 -9.57
N ARG A 253 17.27 14.20 -9.52
CA ARG A 253 18.60 13.59 -9.32
C ARG A 253 18.85 12.41 -10.26
N ASP A 254 20.12 12.21 -10.59
CA ASP A 254 20.60 11.01 -11.29
C ASP A 254 20.77 9.81 -10.33
N VAL A 255 21.15 8.65 -10.89
CA VAL A 255 21.37 7.40 -10.13
C VAL A 255 22.51 7.47 -9.11
N ASN A 256 23.39 8.48 -9.20
CA ASN A 256 24.44 8.74 -8.22
C ASN A 256 24.00 9.78 -7.17
N ASN A 257 22.71 10.13 -7.15
CA ASN A 257 22.11 11.15 -6.29
C ASN A 257 22.67 12.57 -6.53
N HIS A 258 23.28 12.83 -7.71
CA HIS A 258 23.67 14.18 -8.10
C HIS A 258 22.45 14.95 -8.60
N ALA A 259 22.39 16.26 -8.30
CA ALA A 259 21.41 17.13 -8.93
C ALA A 259 21.62 17.11 -10.45
N ILE A 260 20.53 16.99 -11.20
CA ILE A 260 20.58 16.99 -12.66
C ILE A 260 20.86 18.39 -13.22
N GLU A 261 21.41 18.46 -14.43
CA GLU A 261 21.65 19.74 -15.13
C GLU A 261 20.41 20.22 -15.89
N GLN A 262 19.47 19.32 -16.21
CA GLN A 262 18.22 19.66 -16.88
C GLN A 262 17.25 20.38 -15.95
N THR A 263 16.38 21.23 -16.51
CA THR A 263 15.25 21.80 -15.75
C THR A 263 14.35 20.68 -15.22
N PRO A 264 14.04 20.63 -13.92
CA PRO A 264 13.15 19.62 -13.37
C PRO A 264 11.75 19.64 -14.05
N PRO A 265 11.03 18.50 -14.10
CA PRO A 265 11.39 17.17 -13.59
C PRO A 265 12.28 16.35 -14.56
N GLY A 266 13.09 17.03 -15.39
CA GLY A 266 14.14 16.42 -16.19
C GLY A 266 13.59 15.46 -17.23
N LEU A 267 13.94 14.19 -17.10
CA LEU A 267 13.51 13.14 -18.03
C LEU A 267 11.99 12.95 -18.09
N LEU A 268 11.23 13.42 -17.10
CA LEU A 268 9.77 13.35 -17.10
C LEU A 268 9.09 14.60 -17.72
N SER A 269 9.83 15.66 -18.06
CA SER A 269 9.23 16.90 -18.59
C SER A 269 8.37 16.66 -19.83
N ARG A 270 8.79 15.74 -20.71
CA ARG A 270 8.07 15.42 -21.94
C ARG A 270 6.72 14.76 -21.69
N VAL A 271 6.67 13.72 -20.84
CA VAL A 271 5.42 13.01 -20.54
C VAL A 271 4.46 13.88 -19.73
N LEU A 272 5.00 14.66 -18.80
CA LEU A 272 4.21 15.52 -17.93
C LEU A 272 3.79 16.84 -18.61
N GLY A 273 4.45 17.24 -19.71
CA GLY A 273 4.15 18.48 -20.43
C GLY A 273 4.46 19.74 -19.61
N ILE A 274 5.46 19.69 -18.73
CA ILE A 274 5.80 20.78 -17.80
C ILE A 274 7.30 20.96 -17.57
N THR A 275 7.64 22.12 -17.00
CA THR A 275 8.88 22.36 -16.25
C THR A 275 8.58 22.93 -14.87
N VAL A 276 9.45 22.69 -13.89
CA VAL A 276 9.40 23.33 -12.57
C VAL A 276 10.43 24.47 -12.54
N GLU A 277 9.96 25.70 -12.36
CA GLU A 277 10.83 26.90 -12.36
C GLU A 277 11.43 27.19 -10.99
N GLU A 278 10.61 27.09 -9.95
CA GLU A 278 10.97 27.46 -8.59
C GLU A 278 10.19 26.59 -7.60
N PHE A 279 10.73 26.43 -6.40
CA PHE A 279 10.06 25.73 -5.32
C PHE A 279 10.35 26.42 -3.99
N GLY A 280 9.44 26.26 -3.04
CA GLY A 280 9.56 26.88 -1.73
C GLY A 280 8.96 26.05 -0.62
N LYS A 281 9.29 26.45 0.61
CA LYS A 281 8.67 25.95 1.84
C LYS A 281 7.79 27.06 2.39
N THR A 282 6.60 26.74 2.89
CA THR A 282 5.78 27.67 3.66
C THR A 282 5.23 26.98 4.90
N GLU A 283 4.94 27.72 5.97
CA GLU A 283 4.37 27.18 7.22
C GLU A 283 2.82 27.24 7.21
N TYR A 284 2.23 27.74 6.12
CA TYR A 284 0.81 28.00 5.99
C TYR A 284 0.05 26.84 5.35
N ARG A 285 -1.13 26.57 5.90
CA ARG A 285 -1.79 25.25 5.83
C ARG A 285 -2.94 25.13 4.83
N ARG A 286 -3.23 26.17 4.06
CA ARG A 286 -4.39 26.14 3.17
C ARG A 286 -4.04 26.71 1.82
N MET A 287 -3.63 25.82 0.91
CA MET A 287 -3.76 26.07 -0.52
C MET A 287 -5.17 25.65 -0.94
N GLN A 288 -5.83 26.49 -1.73
CA GLN A 288 -6.94 26.04 -2.58
C GLN A 288 -6.44 25.87 -4.00
N LEU A 289 -6.46 24.65 -4.50
CA LEU A 289 -6.32 24.39 -5.93
C LEU A 289 -7.63 24.79 -6.61
N GLN A 290 -7.78 26.07 -6.95
CA GLN A 290 -8.98 26.59 -7.63
C GLN A 290 -9.18 25.85 -8.97
N GLY A 291 -10.39 25.32 -9.19
CA GLY A 291 -10.73 24.45 -10.32
C GLY A 291 -10.86 22.97 -9.92
N ALA A 292 -10.09 22.52 -8.92
CA ALA A 292 -10.14 21.15 -8.42
C ALA A 292 -10.92 21.02 -7.10
N GLY A 293 -11.10 22.09 -6.32
CA GLY A 293 -11.79 22.05 -5.02
C GLY A 293 -10.96 21.47 -3.87
N LEU A 294 -9.68 21.17 -4.12
CA LEU A 294 -8.77 20.54 -3.17
C LEU A 294 -8.20 21.56 -2.18
N GLU A 295 -8.28 21.25 -0.88
CA GLU A 295 -7.49 21.91 0.17
C GLU A 295 -6.27 21.06 0.56
N MET A 296 -5.09 21.69 0.57
CA MET A 296 -3.82 21.01 0.87
C MET A 296 -2.98 21.79 1.89
N ASP A 297 -2.27 21.06 2.76
CA ASP A 297 -1.21 21.62 3.59
C ASP A 297 0.00 21.95 2.71
N ALA A 298 0.24 23.23 2.46
CA ALA A 298 1.30 23.68 1.57
C ALA A 298 2.67 23.75 2.25
N ASN A 299 3.07 22.74 3.03
CA ASN A 299 4.41 22.76 3.65
C ASN A 299 5.56 22.75 2.62
N TYR A 300 5.23 22.55 1.34
CA TYR A 300 6.11 22.67 0.18
C TYR A 300 5.25 23.04 -1.04
N TYR A 301 5.81 23.79 -1.99
CA TYR A 301 5.17 24.09 -3.26
C TYR A 301 6.22 24.15 -4.38
N GLU A 302 5.78 23.83 -5.60
CA GLU A 302 6.53 24.00 -6.84
C GLU A 302 5.72 24.89 -7.79
N ILE A 303 6.40 25.87 -8.39
CA ILE A 303 5.88 26.73 -9.46
C ILE A 303 6.08 25.97 -10.77
N ILE A 304 4.96 25.53 -11.35
CA ILE A 304 4.95 24.75 -12.58
C ILE A 304 4.68 25.67 -13.77
N GLN A 305 5.46 25.50 -14.84
CA GLN A 305 5.13 26.02 -16.16
C GLN A 305 4.64 24.89 -17.05
N CYS A 306 3.46 25.07 -17.61
CA CYS A 306 2.91 24.15 -18.60
C CYS A 306 3.49 24.46 -19.98
N THR A 307 4.16 23.46 -20.57
CA THR A 307 4.59 23.53 -21.99
C THR A 307 3.48 22.99 -22.88
N ASP A 308 3.02 21.77 -22.58
CA ASP A 308 1.98 21.05 -23.32
C ASP A 308 0.80 20.66 -22.42
N ALA A 309 0.98 20.68 -21.10
CA ALA A 309 -0.05 20.34 -20.13
C ALA A 309 -1.14 21.41 -20.00
N GLU A 310 -2.36 20.99 -19.67
CA GLU A 310 -3.43 21.86 -19.22
C GLU A 310 -3.24 22.17 -17.71
N PRO A 311 -3.25 23.45 -17.30
CA PRO A 311 -3.30 23.80 -15.89
C PRO A 311 -4.69 23.47 -15.33
N LEU A 312 -4.74 22.63 -14.29
CA LEU A 312 -6.01 22.23 -13.66
C LEU A 312 -6.30 23.00 -12.39
N ALA A 313 -5.26 23.43 -11.70
CA ALA A 313 -5.42 24.29 -10.54
C ALA A 313 -4.18 25.11 -10.20
N HIS A 314 -4.46 26.22 -9.53
CA HIS A 314 -3.51 27.27 -9.23
C HIS A 314 -3.30 27.41 -7.73
N TRP A 315 -2.09 27.79 -7.36
CA TRP A 315 -1.69 28.17 -6.02
C TRP A 315 -2.45 29.40 -5.56
N HIS A 316 -2.98 29.35 -4.34
CA HIS A 316 -3.54 30.49 -3.64
C HIS A 316 -3.10 30.43 -2.18
N PHE A 317 -2.46 31.48 -1.70
CA PHE A 317 -1.92 31.60 -0.34
C PHE A 317 -2.58 32.76 0.40
N GLU A 318 -2.65 32.68 1.74
CA GLU A 318 -2.93 33.87 2.55
C GLU A 318 -1.78 34.88 2.37
N GLN A 319 -2.10 36.18 2.29
CA GLN A 319 -1.14 37.24 1.96
C GLN A 319 0.19 37.11 2.72
N ASN A 320 1.22 36.62 2.01
CA ASN A 320 2.56 36.37 2.55
C ASN A 320 3.62 36.71 1.48
N PRO A 321 4.55 37.64 1.76
CA PRO A 321 5.62 37.98 0.84
C PRO A 321 6.50 36.79 0.39
N GLN A 322 6.62 35.74 1.21
CA GLN A 322 7.43 34.56 0.87
C GLN A 322 6.79 33.65 -0.18
N THR A 323 5.49 33.79 -0.42
CA THR A 323 4.74 32.98 -1.40
C THR A 323 4.19 33.86 -2.53
N GLU A 324 4.55 35.14 -2.57
CA GLU A 324 4.07 36.10 -3.57
C GLU A 324 4.39 35.66 -5.00
N ALA A 325 5.59 35.09 -5.22
CA ALA A 325 5.98 34.56 -6.53
C ALA A 325 5.15 33.35 -6.98
N ALA A 326 4.61 32.59 -6.03
CA ALA A 326 3.83 31.39 -6.31
C ALA A 326 2.32 31.67 -6.42
N GLU A 327 1.82 32.82 -5.96
CA GLU A 327 0.40 33.16 -6.03
C GLU A 327 -0.12 33.15 -7.48
N GLY A 328 -1.22 32.43 -7.72
CA GLY A 328 -1.83 32.28 -9.04
C GLY A 328 -1.04 31.38 -10.03
N SER A 329 0.14 30.90 -9.64
CA SER A 329 0.92 29.97 -10.47
C SER A 329 0.32 28.56 -10.45
N VAL A 330 0.71 27.68 -11.38
CA VAL A 330 0.11 26.35 -11.52
C VAL A 330 0.67 25.40 -10.44
N GLY A 331 -0.23 24.70 -9.73
CA GLY A 331 0.12 23.70 -8.72
C GLY A 331 -0.31 22.27 -9.08
N LEU A 332 -1.27 22.12 -9.99
CA LEU A 332 -1.70 20.84 -10.55
C LEU A 332 -1.95 21.00 -12.05
N SER A 333 -1.41 20.07 -12.83
CA SER A 333 -1.55 20.06 -14.29
C SER A 333 -1.88 18.65 -14.80
N CYS A 334 -2.37 18.58 -16.04
CA CYS A 334 -2.61 17.32 -16.76
C CYS A 334 -2.16 17.46 -18.21
N ASN A 335 -1.31 16.55 -18.66
CA ASN A 335 -0.94 16.42 -20.07
C ASN A 335 -1.63 15.20 -20.69
N GLU A 336 -2.21 15.37 -21.88
CA GLU A 336 -2.64 14.24 -22.69
C GLU A 336 -1.45 13.74 -23.49
N PHE A 337 -1.03 12.49 -23.26
CA PHE A 337 0.17 11.93 -23.88
C PHE A 337 -0.12 10.56 -24.47
N GLY A 338 -0.06 10.46 -25.80
CA GLY A 338 -0.51 9.27 -26.52
C GLY A 338 -2.00 9.01 -26.27
N ALA A 339 -2.36 7.83 -25.77
CA ALA A 339 -3.74 7.49 -25.43
C ALA A 339 -4.10 7.74 -23.95
N GLY A 340 -3.15 8.16 -23.11
CA GLY A 340 -3.33 8.31 -21.66
C GLY A 340 -3.19 9.74 -21.16
N LYS A 341 -3.12 9.87 -19.84
CA LYS A 341 -3.07 11.18 -19.15
C LYS A 341 -2.00 11.18 -18.06
N ALA A 342 -1.23 12.26 -17.99
CA ALA A 342 -0.15 12.44 -17.04
C ALA A 342 -0.41 13.67 -16.16
N TYR A 343 -0.64 13.44 -14.88
CA TYR A 343 -0.88 14.46 -13.87
C TYR A 343 0.40 14.75 -13.09
N TYR A 344 0.67 16.03 -12.86
CA TYR A 344 1.74 16.48 -11.97
C TYR A 344 1.20 17.36 -10.86
N LEU A 345 1.49 16.99 -9.62
CA LEU A 345 1.13 17.73 -8.42
C LEU A 345 2.39 18.33 -7.78
N GLY A 346 2.50 19.65 -7.79
CA GLY A 346 3.65 20.40 -7.28
C GLY A 346 3.77 20.45 -5.76
N THR A 347 3.22 19.47 -5.03
CA THR A 347 3.32 19.37 -3.56
C THR A 347 3.06 17.95 -3.06
N PHE A 348 3.06 17.77 -1.74
CA PHE A 348 2.77 16.53 -1.04
C PHE A 348 1.31 16.45 -0.63
N LEU A 349 0.77 15.23 -0.62
CA LEU A 349 -0.59 14.97 -0.20
C LEU A 349 -0.70 14.94 1.33
N ASN A 350 -1.85 15.38 1.81
CA ASN A 350 -2.37 15.13 3.16
C ASN A 350 -3.65 14.29 3.06
N GLU A 351 -4.26 13.94 4.19
CA GLU A 351 -5.45 13.07 4.23
C GLU A 351 -6.61 13.57 3.35
N SER A 352 -7.00 14.85 3.49
CA SER A 352 -8.13 15.42 2.75
C SER A 352 -7.88 15.44 1.24
N SER A 353 -6.70 15.90 0.83
CA SER A 353 -6.34 16.01 -0.59
C SER A 353 -6.12 14.65 -1.24
N ALA A 354 -5.58 13.66 -0.51
CA ALA A 354 -5.46 12.30 -0.99
C ALA A 354 -6.85 11.72 -1.30
N ILE A 355 -7.82 11.87 -0.40
CA ILE A 355 -9.18 11.33 -0.59
C ILE A 355 -9.78 11.87 -1.89
N GLU A 356 -9.83 13.19 -2.05
CA GLU A 356 -10.49 13.80 -3.18
C GLU A 356 -9.73 13.57 -4.50
N LEU A 357 -8.40 13.72 -4.51
CA LEU A 357 -7.61 13.52 -5.73
C LEU A 357 -7.62 12.05 -6.18
N MET A 358 -7.50 11.09 -5.26
CA MET A 358 -7.53 9.68 -5.62
C MET A 358 -8.88 9.27 -6.18
N GLN A 359 -9.98 9.81 -5.64
CA GLN A 359 -11.31 9.55 -6.20
C GLN A 359 -11.41 10.04 -7.64
N ARG A 360 -11.02 11.29 -7.90
CA ARG A 360 -11.03 11.88 -9.25
C ARG A 360 -10.14 11.09 -10.23
N LEU A 361 -8.95 10.69 -9.82
CA LEU A 361 -8.04 9.93 -10.68
C LEU A 361 -8.54 8.49 -10.93
N CYS A 362 -9.19 7.86 -9.95
CA CYS A 362 -9.85 6.57 -10.16
C CYS A 362 -10.98 6.70 -11.18
N ASP A 363 -11.79 7.76 -11.11
CA ASP A 363 -12.85 8.03 -12.09
C ASP A 363 -12.27 8.23 -13.51
N VAL A 364 -11.19 9.00 -13.63
CA VAL A 364 -10.48 9.21 -14.92
C VAL A 364 -9.89 7.91 -15.47
N ALA A 365 -9.35 7.06 -14.60
CA ALA A 365 -8.74 5.78 -14.96
C ALA A 365 -9.77 4.65 -15.14
N ASP A 366 -11.06 4.91 -14.95
CA ASP A 366 -12.14 3.90 -14.91
C ASP A 366 -11.82 2.74 -13.94
N VAL A 367 -11.37 3.10 -12.75
CA VAL A 367 -11.14 2.18 -11.63
C VAL A 367 -12.39 2.18 -10.76
N GLN A 368 -13.02 1.01 -10.67
CA GLN A 368 -14.26 0.84 -9.90
C GLN A 368 -13.96 0.28 -8.50
N PRO A 369 -14.66 0.75 -7.45
CA PRO A 369 -14.57 0.14 -6.13
C PRO A 369 -14.96 -1.35 -6.15
N LEU A 370 -14.29 -2.16 -5.34
CA LEU A 370 -14.53 -3.60 -5.17
C LEU A 370 -15.83 -3.91 -4.42
N GLY A 371 -16.40 -2.90 -3.76
CA GLY A 371 -17.65 -2.94 -3.02
C GLY A 371 -17.91 -1.59 -2.34
N ARG A 372 -19.03 -1.47 -1.64
CA ARG A 372 -19.47 -0.24 -0.97
C ARG A 372 -19.81 -0.50 0.49
N SER A 373 -19.32 0.37 1.37
CA SER A 373 -19.66 0.41 2.79
C SER A 373 -19.39 1.81 3.33
N ASP A 374 -20.21 2.25 4.29
CA ASP A 374 -20.08 3.55 4.98
C ASP A 374 -18.94 3.56 6.02
N THR A 375 -18.19 2.46 6.12
CA THR A 375 -17.10 2.27 7.08
C THR A 375 -15.85 1.72 6.42
N ASP A 376 -14.76 1.61 7.16
CA ASP A 376 -13.46 1.10 6.71
C ASP A 376 -13.39 -0.43 6.68
N VAL A 377 -14.48 -1.08 6.25
CA VAL A 377 -14.44 -2.51 5.91
C VAL A 377 -13.44 -2.71 4.76
N CYS A 378 -12.46 -3.58 4.99
CA CYS A 378 -11.43 -3.86 4.01
C CYS A 378 -11.96 -4.87 2.98
N ILE A 379 -11.79 -4.55 1.69
CA ILE A 379 -12.16 -5.41 0.57
C ILE A 379 -10.93 -5.58 -0.32
N ILE A 380 -10.51 -6.82 -0.52
CA ILE A 380 -9.35 -7.17 -1.34
C ILE A 380 -9.72 -8.34 -2.24
N GLU A 381 -9.19 -8.38 -3.45
CA GLU A 381 -9.43 -9.49 -4.36
C GLU A 381 -8.15 -10.20 -4.79
N ARG A 382 -8.24 -11.54 -4.87
CA ARG A 382 -7.25 -12.41 -5.51
C ARG A 382 -7.87 -13.13 -6.70
N TYR A 383 -7.04 -13.42 -7.71
CA TYR A 383 -7.47 -13.95 -9.02
C TYR A 383 -6.61 -15.12 -9.44
N ALA A 384 -7.23 -16.11 -10.06
CA ALA A 384 -6.58 -17.06 -10.94
C ALA A 384 -7.29 -17.04 -12.30
N ALA A 385 -6.81 -17.83 -13.25
CA ALA A 385 -7.41 -17.91 -14.58
C ALA A 385 -8.88 -18.41 -14.57
N ASP A 386 -9.25 -19.19 -13.56
CA ASP A 386 -10.52 -19.91 -13.46
C ASP A 386 -11.47 -19.39 -12.37
N ARG A 387 -11.00 -18.51 -11.47
CA ARG A 387 -11.79 -18.03 -10.34
C ARG A 387 -11.32 -16.69 -9.80
N ARG A 388 -12.24 -15.98 -9.14
CA ARG A 388 -11.97 -14.79 -8.35
C ARG A 388 -12.40 -15.01 -6.90
N LEU A 389 -11.57 -14.55 -5.97
CA LEU A 389 -11.85 -14.52 -4.54
C LEU A 389 -11.90 -13.08 -4.04
N THR A 390 -13.02 -12.66 -3.46
CA THR A 390 -13.18 -11.36 -2.79
C THR A 390 -13.21 -11.55 -1.29
N PHE A 391 -12.18 -11.06 -0.61
CA PHE A 391 -12.04 -11.06 0.83
C PHE A 391 -12.71 -9.79 1.39
N VAL A 392 -13.58 -9.96 2.37
CA VAL A 392 -14.26 -8.86 3.07
C VAL A 392 -13.96 -9.00 4.57
N LEU A 393 -13.31 -8.00 5.16
CA LEU A 393 -12.80 -8.03 6.53
C LEU A 393 -13.40 -6.88 7.34
N ASN A 394 -14.18 -7.20 8.36
CA ASN A 394 -14.80 -6.21 9.23
C ASN A 394 -13.90 -5.89 10.42
N ASN A 395 -13.16 -4.78 10.38
CA ASN A 395 -12.28 -4.39 11.48
C ASN A 395 -13.01 -3.82 12.72
N TYR A 396 -14.34 -3.77 12.71
CA TYR A 396 -15.15 -3.16 13.77
C TYR A 396 -15.72 -4.18 14.77
N PRO A 397 -16.00 -3.74 16.01
CA PRO A 397 -16.68 -4.55 17.03
C PRO A 397 -18.21 -4.61 16.85
N GLU A 398 -18.76 -4.01 15.79
CA GLU A 398 -20.17 -4.11 15.41
C GLU A 398 -20.33 -4.73 14.01
N PRO A 399 -21.49 -5.35 13.71
CA PRO A 399 -21.81 -5.77 12.36
C PRO A 399 -21.78 -4.60 11.37
N LYS A 400 -21.33 -4.86 10.14
CA LYS A 400 -21.31 -3.88 9.04
C LYS A 400 -22.00 -4.41 7.80
N ALA A 401 -22.68 -3.52 7.09
CA ALA A 401 -23.25 -3.83 5.78
C ALA A 401 -22.25 -3.51 4.67
N VAL A 402 -22.17 -4.41 3.70
CA VAL A 402 -21.37 -4.27 2.48
C VAL A 402 -22.24 -4.60 1.28
N THR A 403 -22.18 -3.77 0.24
CA THR A 403 -22.96 -3.94 -0.99
C THR A 403 -22.08 -3.83 -2.23
N GLY A 404 -22.61 -4.18 -3.40
CA GLY A 404 -21.87 -4.13 -4.66
C GLY A 404 -20.77 -5.18 -4.78
N LEU A 405 -20.82 -6.23 -3.95
CA LEU A 405 -19.92 -7.38 -4.03
C LEU A 405 -20.25 -8.22 -5.28
N PRO A 406 -19.30 -9.03 -5.78
CA PRO A 406 -19.61 -9.98 -6.83
C PRO A 406 -20.58 -11.05 -6.33
N ARG A 407 -21.49 -11.48 -7.22
CA ARG A 407 -22.36 -12.62 -6.95
C ARG A 407 -21.54 -13.89 -6.94
N GLY A 408 -21.80 -14.77 -5.97
CA GLY A 408 -21.04 -15.99 -5.80
C GLY A 408 -21.38 -16.73 -4.52
N GLN A 409 -20.40 -17.40 -3.95
CA GLN A 409 -20.55 -18.16 -2.70
C GLN A 409 -19.55 -17.66 -1.66
N ASN A 410 -20.04 -17.28 -0.48
CA ASN A 410 -19.21 -17.17 0.71
C ASN A 410 -18.76 -18.56 1.15
N ILE A 411 -17.54 -18.96 0.77
CA ILE A 411 -17.02 -20.31 0.97
C ILE A 411 -16.62 -20.59 2.42
N LEU A 412 -16.51 -19.56 3.27
CA LEU A 412 -16.35 -19.77 4.71
C LEU A 412 -17.67 -20.20 5.36
N ALA A 413 -18.75 -19.48 5.08
CA ALA A 413 -20.07 -19.70 5.68
C ALA A 413 -20.97 -20.69 4.90
N ASP A 414 -20.57 -21.15 3.72
CA ASP A 414 -21.39 -21.95 2.78
C ASP A 414 -22.71 -21.26 2.39
N GLN A 415 -22.67 -19.93 2.25
CA GLN A 415 -23.84 -19.10 1.92
C GLN A 415 -23.69 -18.45 0.56
N ALA A 416 -24.79 -18.28 -0.17
CA ALA A 416 -24.78 -17.49 -1.40
C ALA A 416 -24.57 -16.01 -1.07
N CYS A 417 -23.80 -15.30 -1.90
CA CYS A 417 -23.71 -13.84 -1.88
C CYS A 417 -24.36 -13.32 -3.16
N ASP A 418 -25.40 -12.50 -3.01
CA ASP A 418 -26.17 -11.91 -4.11
C ASP A 418 -25.70 -10.50 -4.50
N GLY A 419 -24.62 -10.04 -3.86
CA GLY A 419 -24.03 -8.71 -3.96
C GLY A 419 -24.14 -7.90 -2.66
N ASN A 420 -24.89 -8.40 -1.67
CA ASN A 420 -24.96 -7.82 -0.34
C ASN A 420 -24.43 -8.80 0.72
N LEU A 421 -23.87 -8.26 1.79
CA LEU A 421 -23.34 -9.02 2.91
C LEU A 421 -23.41 -8.19 4.19
N ASP A 422 -24.07 -8.74 5.21
CA ASP A 422 -23.91 -8.29 6.59
C ASP A 422 -22.78 -9.12 7.22
N ILE A 423 -21.70 -8.44 7.61
CA ILE A 423 -20.51 -9.08 8.16
C ILE A 423 -20.44 -8.81 9.66
N GLU A 424 -20.34 -9.89 10.44
CA GLU A 424 -20.28 -9.86 11.91
C GLU A 424 -19.05 -9.08 12.43
N PRO A 425 -19.04 -8.67 13.71
CA PRO A 425 -17.87 -8.06 14.36
C PRO A 425 -16.61 -8.89 14.16
N PHE A 426 -15.51 -8.25 13.75
CA PHE A 426 -14.25 -8.96 13.43
C PHE A 426 -14.41 -10.12 12.44
N GLY A 427 -15.48 -10.07 11.65
CA GLY A 427 -15.87 -11.11 10.71
C GLY A 427 -14.98 -11.11 9.46
N VAL A 428 -14.91 -12.29 8.83
CA VAL A 428 -14.26 -12.49 7.54
C VAL A 428 -15.20 -13.26 6.64
N ALA A 429 -15.38 -12.77 5.41
CA ALA A 429 -16.00 -13.50 4.32
C ALA A 429 -15.04 -13.63 3.15
N VAL A 430 -15.15 -14.76 2.44
CA VAL A 430 -14.41 -15.00 1.19
C VAL A 430 -15.43 -15.40 0.14
N ILE A 431 -15.68 -14.51 -0.82
CA ILE A 431 -16.65 -14.72 -1.89
C ILE A 431 -15.93 -15.29 -3.10
N ARG A 432 -16.27 -16.52 -3.49
CA ARG A 432 -15.83 -17.13 -4.75
C ARG A 432 -16.85 -16.86 -5.85
N SER A 433 -16.43 -16.22 -6.93
CA SER A 433 -17.27 -15.86 -8.09
C SER A 433 -16.69 -16.35 -9.41
#